data_AF-A0A517Z102-F1
#
_entry.id   AF-A0A517Z102-F1
#
_cell.length_a   1.000
_cell.length_b   1.000
_cell.length_c   1.000
_cell.angle_alpha   90.00
_cell.angle_beta   90.00
_cell.angle_gamma   90.00
#
_symmetry.space_group_name_H-M   'P 1'
#
loop_
_entity.id
_entity.type
_entity.pdbx_description
1 polymer ?
#
loop_
_entity_poly.entity_id
_entity_poly.type
_entity_poly.pdbx_seq_one_letter_code
_entity_poly.pdbx_strand_id
1 'polypeptide(L)'
;MQSTSTLTIVMLACCLVALTHSPPVRSQQPESPRSERLQALLTERRDTLRELLEVVTLRHQQGLASIDELVRTRSVVIDAELELAKTRADRLSLLQQQVDNLRELEELTRKRYESSQIPLGPTLTAKAARLAAAIDLERVRLTPE
;
A
#
# COMPACT_ATOMS: atom_id res chain seq x y z
N MET A 1 4.91 21.45 -86.63
CA MET A 1 5.62 20.51 -85.73
C MET A 1 4.93 20.63 -84.38
N GLN A 2 3.87 19.85 -84.16
CA GLN A 2 3.89 18.51 -83.49
C GLN A 2 4.32 18.65 -82.02
N SER A 3 3.62 18.19 -80.99
CA SER A 3 2.54 17.21 -80.89
C SER A 3 1.79 17.36 -79.54
N THR A 4 0.56 16.89 -79.53
CA THR A 4 -0.42 16.74 -78.45
C THR A 4 0.03 15.79 -77.32
N SER A 5 -0.55 15.93 -76.11
CA SER A 5 -1.09 14.79 -75.33
C SER A 5 -1.89 15.24 -74.10
N THR A 6 -3.22 15.12 -74.20
CA THR A 6 -4.17 14.99 -73.09
C THR A 6 -4.10 13.58 -72.48
N LEU A 7 -4.72 13.42 -71.31
CA LEU A 7 -5.32 12.18 -70.76
C LEU A 7 -4.50 11.40 -69.71
N THR A 8 -4.87 11.56 -68.43
CA THR A 8 -5.08 10.45 -67.48
C THR A 8 -5.91 10.95 -66.29
N ILE A 9 -7.23 10.97 -66.51
CA ILE A 9 -8.23 10.82 -65.44
C ILE A 9 -8.38 9.31 -65.26
N VAL A 10 -8.06 8.78 -64.07
CA VAL A 10 -8.72 7.68 -63.32
C VAL A 10 -7.79 7.31 -62.17
N MET A 11 -8.05 7.87 -60.99
CA MET A 11 -7.80 7.23 -59.67
C MET A 11 -8.66 7.97 -58.65
N LEU A 12 -9.96 7.95 -58.98
CA LEU A 12 -11.08 8.20 -58.09
C LEU A 12 -11.25 6.93 -57.24
N ALA A 13 -11.43 7.12 -55.92
CA ALA A 13 -11.79 6.13 -54.89
C ALA A 13 -10.63 5.44 -54.13
N CYS A 14 -10.77 5.43 -52.79
CA CYS A 14 -9.85 4.94 -51.74
C CYS A 14 -8.71 5.92 -51.41
N CYS A 15 -8.81 6.84 -50.45
CA CYS A 15 -9.04 6.57 -49.03
C CYS A 15 -9.51 7.85 -48.32
N LEU A 16 -10.81 8.11 -48.35
CA LEU A 16 -11.49 9.11 -47.52
C LEU A 16 -11.95 8.42 -46.21
N VAL A 17 -11.01 7.84 -45.45
CA VAL A 17 -11.27 7.28 -44.11
C VAL A 17 -10.01 7.42 -43.27
N ALA A 18 -9.85 8.56 -42.61
CA ALA A 18 -9.03 8.67 -41.40
C ALA A 18 -9.74 9.63 -40.43
N LEU A 19 -11.02 9.33 -40.18
CA LEU A 19 -11.76 9.87 -39.05
C LEU A 19 -11.14 9.32 -37.76
N THR A 20 -10.84 10.24 -36.84
CA THR A 20 -11.09 10.11 -35.39
C THR A 20 -10.54 8.86 -34.69
N HIS A 21 -9.25 8.86 -34.37
CA HIS A 21 -8.75 8.06 -33.25
C HIS A 21 -9.02 8.82 -31.94
N SER A 22 -10.26 8.72 -31.44
CA SER A 22 -10.52 9.05 -30.04
C SER A 22 -9.84 8.00 -29.16
N PRO A 23 -9.08 8.38 -28.11
CA PRO A 23 -8.60 7.40 -27.14
C PRO A 23 -9.82 6.69 -26.52
N PRO A 24 -9.71 5.39 -26.19
CA PRO A 24 -10.79 4.70 -25.52
C PRO A 24 -11.09 5.45 -24.22
N VAL A 25 -12.28 6.04 -24.14
CA VAL A 25 -12.86 6.49 -22.88
C VAL A 25 -12.87 5.26 -21.99
N ARG A 26 -11.96 5.24 -21.01
CA ARG A 26 -11.90 4.21 -19.98
C ARG A 26 -13.26 4.24 -19.29
N SER A 27 -14.12 3.30 -19.65
CA SER A 27 -15.42 3.12 -19.04
C SER A 27 -15.19 3.04 -17.52
N GLN A 28 -15.56 4.10 -16.82
CA GLN A 28 -15.74 4.06 -15.38
C GLN A 28 -16.92 3.12 -15.16
N GLN A 29 -16.62 1.82 -15.12
CA GLN A 29 -17.57 0.82 -14.69
C GLN A 29 -17.97 1.25 -13.28
N PRO A 30 -19.26 1.52 -13.00
CA PRO A 30 -19.67 2.01 -11.70
C PRO A 30 -19.17 1.04 -10.66
N GLU A 31 -18.44 1.55 -9.67
CA GLU A 31 -18.01 0.78 -8.52
C GLU A 31 -19.22 0.03 -7.99
N SER A 32 -19.17 -1.30 -8.06
CA SER A 32 -20.33 -2.11 -7.68
C SER A 32 -20.67 -1.83 -6.21
N PRO A 33 -21.94 -1.88 -5.77
CA PRO A 33 -22.30 -1.70 -4.36
C PRO A 33 -21.53 -2.62 -3.37
N ARG A 34 -20.95 -3.71 -3.89
CA ARG A 34 -20.06 -4.62 -3.16
C ARG A 34 -18.71 -3.97 -2.80
N SER A 35 -18.15 -3.06 -3.61
CA SER A 35 -16.90 -2.35 -3.27
C SER A 35 -17.14 -1.24 -2.25
N GLU A 36 -18.26 -0.53 -2.31
CA GLU A 36 -18.61 0.50 -1.31
C GLU A 36 -18.78 -0.09 0.09
N ARG A 37 -19.49 -1.22 0.22
CA ARG A 37 -19.65 -1.90 1.51
C ARG A 37 -18.32 -2.41 2.06
N LEU A 38 -17.45 -2.95 1.22
CA LEU A 38 -16.13 -3.41 1.65
C LEU A 38 -15.28 -2.22 2.14
N GLN A 39 -15.26 -1.12 1.39
CA GLN A 39 -14.54 0.10 1.76
C GLN A 39 -15.03 0.66 3.10
N ALA A 40 -16.35 0.65 3.34
CA ALA A 40 -16.93 1.05 4.62
C ALA A 40 -16.43 0.17 5.78
N LEU A 41 -16.43 -1.15 5.62
CA LEU A 41 -15.95 -2.10 6.64
C LEU A 41 -14.45 -1.95 6.93
N LEU A 42 -13.62 -1.74 5.89
CA LEU A 42 -12.19 -1.49 6.06
C LEU A 42 -11.94 -0.19 6.83
N THR A 43 -12.72 0.84 6.53
CA THR A 43 -12.67 2.14 7.21
C THR A 43 -13.04 2.01 8.68
N GLU A 44 -14.18 1.37 8.98
CA GLU A 44 -14.67 1.10 10.33
C GLU A 44 -13.66 0.27 11.14
N ARG A 45 -13.07 -0.77 10.54
CA ARG A 45 -12.01 -1.58 11.16
C ARG A 45 -10.83 -0.69 11.55
N ARG A 46 -10.33 0.14 10.63
CA ARG A 46 -9.20 1.05 10.88
C ARG A 46 -9.51 2.04 11.99
N ASP A 47 -10.72 2.61 12.00
CA ASP A 47 -11.13 3.59 13.01
C ASP A 47 -11.25 2.94 14.41
N THR A 48 -11.87 1.77 14.50
CA THR A 48 -11.95 0.99 15.74
C THR A 48 -10.55 0.65 16.29
N LEU A 49 -9.62 0.28 15.42
CA LEU A 49 -8.25 -0.04 15.82
C LEU A 49 -7.47 1.21 16.27
N ARG A 50 -7.74 2.38 15.70
CA ARG A 50 -7.17 3.65 16.16
C ARG A 50 -7.66 4.01 17.57
N GLU A 51 -8.96 3.85 17.84
CA GLU A 51 -9.50 4.04 19.18
C GLU A 51 -8.85 3.08 20.19
N LEU A 52 -8.66 1.80 19.81
CA LEU A 52 -7.92 0.85 20.64
C LEU A 52 -6.47 1.31 20.89
N LEU A 53 -5.79 1.83 19.87
CA LEU A 53 -4.43 2.34 20.01
C LEU A 53 -4.36 3.52 20.98
N GLU A 54 -5.33 4.43 20.95
CA GLU A 54 -5.42 5.54 21.92
C GLU A 54 -5.55 5.00 23.35
N VAL A 55 -6.45 4.03 23.57
CA VAL A 55 -6.62 3.38 24.89
C VAL A 55 -5.33 2.71 25.36
N VAL A 56 -4.69 1.91 24.51
CA VAL A 56 -3.44 1.21 24.86
C VAL A 56 -2.29 2.20 25.10
N THR A 57 -2.25 3.29 24.34
CA THR A 57 -1.25 4.35 24.53
C THR A 57 -1.40 5.01 25.89
N LEU A 58 -2.63 5.40 26.28
CA LEU A 58 -2.90 5.97 27.59
C LEU A 58 -2.56 4.99 28.72
N ARG A 59 -2.96 3.71 28.59
CA ARG A 59 -2.60 2.67 29.55
C ARG A 59 -1.09 2.50 29.67
N HIS A 60 -0.35 2.52 28.56
CA HIS A 60 1.11 2.43 28.59
C HIS A 60 1.75 3.63 29.30
N GLN A 61 1.28 4.86 29.03
CA GLN A 61 1.74 6.07 29.72
C GLN A 61 1.50 6.03 31.23
N GLN A 62 0.44 5.33 31.67
CA GLN A 62 0.12 5.09 33.08
C GLN A 62 0.83 3.85 33.67
N GLY A 63 1.65 3.14 32.90
CA GLY A 63 2.31 1.90 33.31
C GLY A 63 1.39 0.67 33.40
N LEU A 64 0.18 0.76 32.85
CA LEU A 64 -0.88 -0.26 32.87
C LEU A 64 -0.93 -1.14 31.61
N ALA A 65 -0.08 -0.87 30.63
CA ALA A 65 0.12 -1.69 29.44
C ALA A 65 1.62 -1.83 29.18
N SER A 66 2.01 -2.98 28.64
CA SER A 66 3.42 -3.21 28.29
C SER A 66 3.77 -2.52 26.97
N ILE A 67 5.04 -2.22 26.76
CA ILE A 67 5.52 -1.71 25.47
C ILE A 67 5.31 -2.72 24.32
N ASP A 68 5.32 -4.03 24.58
CA ASP A 68 5.00 -5.07 23.57
C ASP A 68 3.54 -4.98 23.14
N GLU A 69 2.60 -4.76 24.08
CA GLU A 69 1.19 -4.52 23.79
C GLU A 69 1.03 -3.27 22.90
N LEU A 70 1.69 -2.16 23.25
CA LEU A 70 1.64 -0.93 22.47
C LEU A 70 2.17 -1.11 21.04
N VAL A 71 3.34 -1.74 20.89
CA VAL A 71 3.95 -1.95 19.56
C VAL A 71 3.09 -2.88 18.71
N ARG A 72 2.52 -3.95 19.28
CA ARG A 72 1.60 -4.84 18.55
C ARG A 72 0.34 -4.13 18.10
N THR A 73 -0.29 -3.33 18.97
CA THR A 73 -1.50 -2.58 18.60
C THR A 73 -1.21 -1.58 17.48
N ARG A 74 -0.06 -0.88 17.52
CA ARG A 74 0.39 -0.03 16.41
C ARG A 74 0.52 -0.80 15.10
N SER A 75 1.12 -1.99 15.14
CA SER A 75 1.27 -2.82 13.93
C SER A 75 -0.08 -3.19 13.32
N VAL A 76 -1.08 -3.53 14.15
CA VAL A 76 -2.42 -3.87 13.67
C VAL A 76 -3.13 -2.66 13.05
N VAL A 77 -2.93 -1.45 13.58
CA VAL A 77 -3.43 -0.21 12.96
C VAL A 77 -2.78 0.03 11.61
N ILE A 78 -1.45 -0.08 11.53
CA ILE A 78 -0.70 0.14 10.28
C ILE A 78 -1.14 -0.86 9.20
N ASP A 79 -1.35 -2.13 9.56
CA ASP A 79 -1.85 -3.15 8.63
C ASP A 79 -3.24 -2.77 8.06
N ALA A 80 -4.14 -2.27 8.92
CA ALA A 80 -5.46 -1.78 8.47
C ALA A 80 -5.37 -0.54 7.58
N GLU A 81 -4.40 0.35 7.84
CA GLU A 81 -4.15 1.51 6.99
C GLU A 81 -3.54 1.11 5.63
N LEU A 82 -2.70 0.07 5.59
CA LEU A 82 -2.14 -0.47 4.35
C LEU A 82 -3.21 -1.09 3.43
N GLU A 83 -4.28 -1.67 4.00
CA GLU A 83 -5.44 -2.15 3.25
C GLU A 83 -6.21 -0.99 2.58
N LEU A 84 -6.19 0.19 3.18
CA LEU A 84 -6.86 1.40 2.68
C LEU A 84 -5.97 2.30 1.81
N ALA A 85 -4.66 2.05 1.78
CA ALA A 85 -3.69 2.90 1.08
C ALA A 85 -3.89 2.87 -0.44
N LYS A 86 -4.20 4.03 -1.02
CA LYS A 86 -4.52 4.16 -2.46
C LYS A 86 -3.32 4.49 -3.33
N THR A 87 -2.34 5.19 -2.77
CA THR A 87 -1.17 5.63 -3.52
C THR A 87 0.08 4.86 -3.10
N ARG A 88 1.05 4.79 -4.01
CA ARG A 88 2.37 4.23 -3.72
C ARG A 88 3.07 4.99 -2.60
N ALA A 89 2.94 6.32 -2.58
CA ALA A 89 3.50 7.17 -1.54
C ALA A 89 2.93 6.83 -0.15
N ASP A 90 1.60 6.65 -0.04
CA ASP A 90 0.96 6.25 1.21
C ASP A 90 1.48 4.89 1.69
N ARG A 91 1.54 3.91 0.78
CA ARG A 91 2.07 2.57 1.10
C ARG A 91 3.52 2.62 1.59
N LEU A 92 4.37 3.40 0.92
CA LEU A 92 5.78 3.57 1.34
C LEU A 92 5.88 4.19 2.74
N SER A 93 5.09 5.22 3.02
CA SER A 93 5.07 5.88 4.34
C SER A 93 4.65 4.90 5.44
N LEU A 94 3.54 4.17 5.22
CA LEU A 94 3.02 3.20 6.20
C LEU A 94 3.97 2.01 6.42
N LEU A 95 4.56 1.46 5.35
CA LEU A 95 5.55 0.38 5.48
C LEU A 95 6.82 0.82 6.21
N GLN A 96 7.26 2.07 5.98
CA GLN A 96 8.38 2.63 6.74
C GLN A 96 8.05 2.74 8.23
N GLN A 97 6.85 3.24 8.58
CA GLN A 97 6.36 3.27 9.96
C GLN A 97 6.30 1.87 10.58
N GLN A 98 5.85 0.86 9.83
CA GLN A 98 5.80 -0.53 10.29
C GLN A 98 7.20 -1.07 10.62
N VAL A 99 8.18 -0.79 9.76
CA VAL A 99 9.58 -1.19 9.98
C VAL A 99 10.14 -0.55 11.24
N ASP A 100 9.89 0.74 11.45
CA ASP A 100 10.42 1.46 12.61
C ASP A 100 9.74 1.01 13.91
N ASN A 101 8.42 0.78 13.89
CA ASN A 101 7.67 0.22 15.01
C ASN A 101 8.17 -1.19 15.38
N LEU A 102 8.40 -2.06 14.40
CA LEU A 102 8.90 -3.42 14.66
C LEU A 102 10.38 -3.45 15.07
N ARG A 103 11.17 -2.45 14.67
CA ARG A 103 12.54 -2.28 15.16
C ARG A 103 12.55 -1.96 16.66
N GLU A 104 11.60 -1.18 17.16
CA GLU A 104 11.45 -0.92 18.61
C GLU A 104 11.23 -2.22 19.39
N LEU A 105 10.36 -3.11 18.89
CA LEU A 105 10.11 -4.42 19.51
C LEU A 105 11.30 -5.37 19.41
N GLU A 106 11.99 -5.42 18.27
CA GLU A 106 13.22 -6.21 18.11
C GLU A 106 14.27 -5.78 19.14
N GLU A 107 14.48 -4.48 19.30
CA GLU A 107 15.46 -3.94 20.25
C GLU A 107 15.09 -4.20 21.70
N LEU A 108 13.81 -4.08 22.06
CA LEU A 108 13.32 -4.40 23.39
C LEU A 108 13.53 -5.88 23.73
N THR A 109 13.12 -6.78 22.84
CA THR A 109 13.23 -8.23 23.06
C THR A 109 14.69 -8.66 23.08
N ARG A 110 15.53 -8.08 22.22
CA ARG A 110 16.99 -8.26 22.25
C ARG A 110 17.59 -7.90 23.60
N LYS A 111 17.30 -6.70 24.13
CA LYS A 111 17.78 -6.28 25.45
C LYS A 111 17.34 -7.22 26.58
N ARG A 112 16.08 -7.65 26.56
CA ARG A 112 15.55 -8.60 27.56
C ARG A 112 16.25 -9.96 27.48
N TYR A 113 16.50 -10.47 26.27
CA TYR A 113 17.25 -11.70 26.05
C TYR A 113 18.71 -11.59 26.54
N GLU A 114 19.40 -10.50 26.20
CA GLU A 114 20.78 -10.23 26.66
C GLU A 114 20.87 -10.14 28.19
N SER A 115 19.80 -9.71 28.85
CA SER A 115 19.67 -9.71 30.31
C SER A 115 19.10 -11.01 30.92
N SER A 116 18.95 -12.07 30.12
CA SER A 116 18.37 -13.38 30.53
C SER A 116 16.95 -13.32 31.09
N GLN A 117 16.17 -12.29 30.76
CA GLN A 117 14.78 -12.12 31.23
C GLN A 117 13.77 -12.90 30.38
N ILE A 118 14.12 -13.20 29.12
CA ILE A 118 13.28 -13.95 28.18
C ILE A 118 14.15 -14.95 27.40
N PRO A 119 13.56 -16.04 26.86
CA PRO A 119 14.27 -16.93 25.93
C PRO A 119 14.56 -16.22 24.59
N LEU A 120 15.41 -16.84 23.75
CA LEU A 120 15.79 -16.30 22.43
C LEU A 120 14.61 -16.20 21.44
N GLY A 121 13.59 -17.05 21.59
CA GLY A 121 12.45 -17.17 20.66
C GLY A 121 11.77 -15.83 20.32
N PRO A 122 11.26 -15.07 21.31
CA PRO A 122 10.63 -13.77 21.08
C PRO A 122 11.51 -12.76 20.31
N THR A 123 12.82 -12.74 20.55
CA THR A 123 13.77 -11.89 19.82
C THR A 123 13.83 -12.28 18.34
N LEU A 124 13.90 -13.57 18.04
CA LEU A 124 13.88 -14.05 16.65
C LEU A 124 12.53 -13.76 15.97
N THR A 125 11.41 -13.89 16.69
CA THR A 125 10.08 -13.54 16.17
C THR A 125 9.98 -12.06 15.84
N ALA A 126 10.44 -11.17 16.72
CA ALA A 126 10.44 -9.72 16.48
C ALA A 126 11.31 -9.34 15.27
N LYS A 127 12.51 -9.92 15.18
CA LYS A 127 13.40 -9.74 14.02
C LYS A 127 12.78 -10.23 12.72
N ALA A 128 12.14 -11.40 12.72
CA ALA A 128 11.47 -11.95 11.55
C ALA A 128 10.34 -11.03 11.08
N ALA A 129 9.52 -10.51 12.00
CA ALA A 129 8.46 -9.56 11.69
C ALA A 129 9.03 -8.27 11.07
N ARG A 130 10.07 -7.67 11.67
CA ARG A 130 10.72 -6.48 11.11
C ARG A 130 11.27 -6.73 9.70
N LEU A 131 11.92 -7.88 9.49
CA LEU A 131 12.46 -8.25 8.19
C LEU A 131 11.34 -8.42 7.14
N ALA A 132 10.21 -9.02 7.50
CA ALA A 132 9.07 -9.14 6.60
C ALA A 132 8.56 -7.76 6.15
N ALA A 133 8.32 -6.83 7.08
CA ALA A 133 7.91 -5.47 6.75
C ALA A 133 8.94 -4.72 5.90
N ALA A 134 10.24 -4.93 6.17
CA ALA A 134 11.31 -4.31 5.38
C ALA A 134 11.39 -4.86 3.95
N ILE A 135 11.15 -6.16 3.77
CA ILE A 135 11.07 -6.77 2.44
C ILE A 135 9.88 -6.19 1.67
N ASP A 136 8.73 -6.02 2.31
CA ASP A 136 7.55 -5.43 1.67
C ASP A 136 7.78 -3.96 1.29
N LEU A 137 8.46 -3.19 2.15
CA LEU A 137 8.91 -1.83 1.84
C LEU A 137 9.81 -1.80 0.59
N GLU A 138 10.82 -2.67 0.53
CA GLU A 138 11.73 -2.73 -0.63
C GLU A 138 11.03 -3.18 -1.91
N ARG A 139 10.06 -4.10 -1.82
CA ARG A 139 9.24 -4.49 -2.98
C ARG A 139 8.52 -3.29 -3.58
N VAL A 140 7.89 -2.46 -2.75
CA VAL A 140 7.20 -1.24 -3.22
C VAL A 140 8.19 -0.21 -3.77
N ARG A 141 9.38 -0.06 -3.16
CA ARG A 141 10.44 0.84 -3.66
C ARG A 141 10.92 0.45 -5.06
N LEU A 142 11.13 -0.84 -5.30
CA LEU A 142 11.61 -1.38 -6.57
C LEU A 142 10.56 -1.42 -7.68
N THR A 143 9.27 -1.30 -7.34
CA THR A 143 8.19 -1.27 -8.33
C THR A 143 8.11 0.13 -8.94
N PRO A 144 8.30 0.30 -10.26
CA PRO A 144 8.16 1.58 -10.94
C PRO A 144 6.69 2.05 -10.95
N GLU A 145 6.47 3.36 -11.03
CA GLU A 145 5.13 3.99 -11.06
C GLU A 145 4.39 3.78 -12.38
#